data_AF-A0A4Q9ENZ1-F1
#
_entry.id   AF-A0A4Q9ENZ1-F1
#
_cell.length_a   1.000
_cell.length_b   1.000
_cell.length_c   1.000
_cell.angle_alpha   90.00
_cell.angle_beta   90.00
_cell.angle_gamma   90.00
#
_symmetry.space_group_name_H-M   'P 1'
#
loop_
_entity.id
_entity.type
_entity.pdbx_description
1 polymer ?
#
loop_
_entity_poly.entity_id
_entity_poly.type
_entity_poly.pdbx_seq_one_letter_code
_entity_poly.pdbx_strand_id
1 'polypeptide(L)'
;MDWNHQDYIALGSAVGTFVAAVAAAIAAGLSFKSAKESKEFQIQAARISLEKQLYDLLQSDAIRANDNVRGIQSHDWTFNQVANITYAIESARKRILAMMPPLDDEQILRFKSFFNEQLSHEIKTEMKDMTGPPDALYKSGENWRDSSDLVNIFEENKDFFGYDYVRDSDLED
;
A
#
# COMPACT_ATOMS: atom_id res chain seq x y z
N MET A 1 20.30 -18.98 -6.93
CA MET A 1 20.37 -17.63 -6.31
C MET A 1 19.49 -17.72 -5.10
N ASP A 2 20.08 -17.98 -3.94
CA ASP A 2 19.33 -18.10 -2.68
C ASP A 2 18.89 -16.71 -2.23
N TRP A 3 17.58 -16.49 -2.22
CA TRP A 3 16.98 -15.31 -1.62
C TRP A 3 16.99 -15.51 -0.10
N ASN A 4 17.82 -14.75 0.60
CA ASN A 4 17.99 -14.85 2.05
C ASN A 4 16.78 -14.22 2.76
N HIS A 5 16.24 -14.93 3.75
CA HIS A 5 15.20 -14.45 4.70
C HIS A 5 15.53 -13.11 5.39
N GLN A 6 16.78 -12.64 5.33
CA GLN A 6 17.20 -11.35 5.85
C GLN A 6 16.66 -10.16 5.03
N ASP A 7 16.35 -10.34 3.74
CA ASP A 7 15.87 -9.25 2.88
C ASP A 7 14.39 -8.92 3.13
N TYR A 8 13.58 -9.89 3.57
CA TYR A 8 12.20 -9.66 4.02
C TYR A 8 12.14 -8.83 5.30
N ILE A 9 13.08 -9.07 6.21
CA ILE A 9 13.21 -8.28 7.45
C ILE A 9 13.75 -6.89 7.11
N ALA A 10 14.63 -6.75 6.12
CA ALA A 10 15.10 -5.45 5.64
C ALA A 10 13.99 -4.61 4.99
N LEU A 11 13.11 -5.22 4.17
CA LEU A 11 11.96 -4.52 3.58
C LEU A 11 10.93 -4.14 4.65
N GLY A 12 10.60 -5.05 5.57
CA GLY A 12 9.69 -4.77 6.69
C GLY A 12 10.23 -3.73 7.68
N SER A 13 11.54 -3.77 7.98
CA SER A 13 12.19 -2.80 8.86
C SER A 13 12.47 -1.46 8.17
N ALA A 14 12.72 -1.41 6.86
CA ALA A 14 12.83 -0.16 6.10
C ALA A 14 11.49 0.61 6.07
N VAL A 15 10.36 -0.11 5.96
CA VAL A 15 9.02 0.50 6.00
C VAL A 15 8.71 1.05 7.41
N GLY A 16 9.05 0.30 8.47
CA GLY A 16 8.86 0.75 9.85
C GLY A 16 9.82 1.89 10.27
N THR A 17 11.07 1.85 9.83
CA THR A 17 12.08 2.86 10.19
C THR A 17 11.86 4.19 9.48
N PHE A 18 11.31 4.21 8.26
CA PHE A 18 11.03 5.48 7.56
C PHE A 18 9.93 6.29 8.26
N VAL A 19 8.81 5.64 8.61
CA VAL A 19 7.70 6.32 9.32
C VAL A 19 8.12 6.73 10.74
N ALA A 20 8.88 5.88 11.45
CA ALA A 20 9.42 6.21 12.77
C ALA A 20 10.46 7.34 12.74
N ALA A 21 11.33 7.39 11.73
CA ALA A 21 12.34 8.44 11.58
C ALA A 21 11.70 9.81 11.29
N VAL A 22 10.62 9.84 10.50
CA VAL A 22 9.86 11.06 10.24
C VAL A 22 9.14 11.53 11.50
N ALA A 23 8.49 10.62 12.24
CA ALA A 23 7.85 10.96 13.52
C ALA A 23 8.86 11.46 14.57
N ALA A 24 10.04 10.84 14.64
CA ALA A 24 11.12 11.21 15.56
C ALA A 24 11.73 12.59 15.21
N ALA A 25 11.90 12.90 13.92
CA ALA A 25 12.38 14.21 13.48
C ALA A 25 11.41 15.34 13.84
N ILE A 26 10.10 15.08 13.76
CA ILE A 26 9.05 16.03 14.14
C ILE A 26 9.03 16.23 15.66
N ALA A 27 9.10 15.15 16.44
CA ALA A 27 9.17 15.22 17.90
C ALA A 27 10.43 15.99 18.38
N ALA A 28 11.57 15.79 17.72
CA ALA A 28 12.80 16.52 18.00
C ALA A 28 12.69 18.02 17.64
N GLY A 29 12.06 18.35 16.51
CA GLY A 29 11.84 19.74 16.08
C GLY A 29 10.88 20.53 16.98
N LEU A 30 9.79 19.89 17.43
CA LEU A 30 8.80 20.48 18.34
C LEU A 30 9.36 20.77 19.75
N SER A 31 10.34 19.98 20.21
CA SER A 31 10.97 20.16 21.53
C SER A 31 11.86 21.40 21.62
N PHE A 32 12.45 21.87 20.51
CA PHE A 32 13.49 22.90 20.57
C PHE A 32 12.97 24.34 20.65
N LYS A 33 11.68 24.60 20.38
CA LYS A 33 11.18 25.98 20.22
C LYS A 33 9.78 26.19 20.81
N SER A 34 9.68 25.96 22.12
CA SER A 34 8.50 26.22 22.93
C SER A 34 8.24 27.73 23.12
N ALA A 35 7.65 28.37 22.10
CA ALA A 35 6.81 29.55 22.28
C ALA A 35 5.35 29.08 22.12
N LYS A 36 4.54 29.31 23.15
CA LYS A 36 3.25 28.64 23.40
C LYS A 36 2.22 28.78 22.26
N GLU A 37 2.29 29.85 21.48
CA GLU A 37 1.43 30.12 20.30
C GLU A 37 1.92 29.45 19.01
N SER A 38 3.22 29.19 18.89
CA SER A 38 3.79 28.52 17.71
C SER A 38 3.62 27.00 17.73
N LYS A 39 3.20 26.43 18.86
CA LYS A 39 3.08 24.97 19.02
C LYS A 39 1.94 24.40 18.19
N GLU A 40 0.79 25.05 18.18
CA GLU A 40 -0.39 24.61 17.42
C GLU A 40 -0.14 24.69 15.91
N PHE A 41 0.44 25.80 15.45
CA PHE A 41 0.83 25.97 14.06
C PHE A 41 1.87 24.93 13.61
N GLN A 42 2.85 24.61 14.46
CA GLN A 42 3.86 23.58 14.17
C GLN A 42 3.26 22.17 14.11
N ILE A 43 2.31 21.85 15.00
CA ILE A 43 1.61 20.55 14.97
C ILE A 43 0.77 20.43 13.68
N GLN A 44 0.06 21.49 13.29
CA GLN A 44 -0.72 21.50 12.06
C GLN A 44 0.18 21.38 10.82
N ALA A 45 1.29 22.13 10.77
CA ALA A 45 2.26 22.05 9.68
C ALA A 45 2.91 20.65 9.59
N ALA A 46 3.23 20.04 10.73
CA ALA A 46 3.75 18.68 10.78
C ALA A 46 2.73 17.66 10.27
N ARG A 47 1.45 17.80 10.63
CA ARG A 47 0.37 16.93 10.14
C ARG A 47 0.21 17.04 8.62
N ILE A 48 0.18 18.26 8.09
CA ILE A 48 0.09 18.48 6.63
C ILE A 48 1.31 17.88 5.90
N SER A 49 2.51 18.04 6.46
CA SER A 49 3.72 17.45 5.90
C SER A 49 3.67 15.92 5.88
N LEU A 50 3.20 15.31 6.97
CA LEU A 50 3.04 13.88 7.10
C LEU A 50 2.02 13.34 6.10
N GLU A 51 0.87 14.01 5.95
CA GLU A 51 -0.14 13.64 4.96
C GLU A 51 0.41 13.71 3.54
N LYS A 52 1.14 14.80 3.20
CA LYS A 52 1.79 14.93 1.89
C LYS A 52 2.79 13.79 1.63
N GLN A 53 3.62 13.47 2.61
CA GLN A 53 4.58 12.37 2.49
C GLN A 53 3.89 11.03 2.26
N LEU A 54 2.74 10.79 2.92
CA LEU A 54 1.96 9.59 2.68
C LEU A 54 1.43 9.55 1.24
N TYR A 55 0.93 10.66 0.69
CA TYR A 55 0.55 10.73 -0.73
C TYR A 55 1.70 10.38 -1.68
N ASP A 56 2.89 10.96 -1.45
CA ASP A 56 4.07 10.70 -2.28
C ASP A 56 4.49 9.22 -2.23
N LEU A 57 4.45 8.61 -1.04
CA LEU A 57 4.77 7.19 -0.85
C LEU A 57 3.73 6.28 -1.54
N LEU A 58 2.45 6.60 -1.40
CA LEU A 58 1.38 5.85 -2.07
C LEU A 58 1.48 5.96 -3.59
N GLN A 59 1.82 7.14 -4.11
CA GLN A 59 2.06 7.32 -5.54
C GLN A 59 3.25 6.47 -6.00
N SER A 60 4.34 6.43 -5.24
CA SER A 60 5.50 5.59 -5.55
C SER A 60 5.14 4.10 -5.54
N ASP A 61 4.34 3.66 -4.57
CA ASP A 61 3.88 2.27 -4.49
C ASP A 61 2.97 1.92 -5.68
N ALA A 62 2.10 2.83 -6.12
CA ALA A 62 1.27 2.65 -7.30
C ALA A 62 2.09 2.62 -8.61
N ILE A 63 3.12 3.46 -8.74
CA ILE A 63 4.05 3.41 -9.88
C ILE A 63 4.73 2.04 -9.93
N ARG A 64 5.22 1.54 -8.78
CA ARG A 64 5.85 0.22 -8.70
C ARG A 64 4.89 -0.91 -9.04
N ALA A 65 3.63 -0.86 -8.57
CA ALA A 65 2.62 -1.85 -8.91
C ALA A 65 2.33 -1.86 -10.42
N ASN A 66 2.24 -0.68 -11.02
CA ASN A 66 1.98 -0.51 -12.45
C ASN A 66 3.16 -0.92 -13.35
N ASP A 67 4.36 -1.01 -12.78
CA ASP A 67 5.56 -1.26 -13.56
C ASP A 67 5.50 -2.67 -14.15
N ASN A 68 5.88 -2.80 -15.42
CA ASN A 68 5.92 -4.06 -16.16
C ASN A 68 4.57 -4.76 -16.45
N VAL A 69 3.40 -4.16 -16.13
CA VAL A 69 2.08 -4.76 -16.45
C VAL A 69 1.16 -3.88 -17.30
N ARG A 70 1.52 -2.61 -17.52
CA ARG A 70 0.74 -1.71 -18.39
C ARG A 70 0.67 -2.24 -19.82
N GLY A 71 -0.54 -2.35 -20.36
CA GLY A 71 -0.79 -2.87 -21.70
C GLY A 71 -0.68 -4.39 -21.83
N ILE A 72 -0.52 -5.13 -20.72
CA ILE A 72 -0.49 -6.59 -20.70
C ILE A 72 -1.77 -7.08 -20.03
N GLN A 73 -2.51 -7.97 -20.70
CA GLN A 73 -3.71 -8.56 -20.12
C GLN A 73 -3.35 -9.45 -18.93
N SER A 74 -4.21 -9.51 -17.92
CA SER A 74 -3.88 -10.17 -16.65
C SER A 74 -3.59 -11.68 -16.79
N HIS A 75 -4.24 -12.35 -17.74
CA HIS A 75 -3.98 -13.76 -18.03
C HIS A 75 -2.56 -14.05 -18.55
N ASP A 76 -1.90 -13.03 -19.13
CA ASP A 76 -0.53 -13.08 -19.67
C ASP A 76 0.52 -12.69 -18.62
N TRP A 77 0.11 -12.31 -17.41
CA TRP A 77 1.05 -11.97 -16.35
C TRP A 77 1.86 -13.18 -15.91
N THR A 78 3.13 -12.93 -15.62
CA THR A 78 4.06 -13.87 -15.02
C THR A 78 3.93 -13.84 -13.49
N PHE A 79 4.35 -14.92 -12.83
CA PHE A 79 4.39 -14.98 -11.36
C PHE A 79 5.08 -13.78 -10.73
N ASN A 80 6.24 -13.37 -11.27
CA ASN A 80 7.02 -12.24 -10.75
C ASN A 80 6.30 -10.89 -10.90
N GLN A 81 5.58 -10.69 -12.02
CA GLN A 81 4.75 -9.49 -12.19
C GLN A 81 3.65 -9.44 -11.14
N VAL A 82 2.95 -10.55 -10.90
CA VAL A 82 1.89 -10.60 -9.89
C VAL A 82 2.44 -10.44 -8.48
N ALA A 83 3.56 -11.09 -8.14
CA ALA A 83 4.21 -10.92 -6.85
C ALA A 83 4.60 -9.45 -6.60
N ASN A 84 5.15 -8.77 -7.61
CA ASN A 84 5.50 -7.35 -7.52
C ASN A 84 4.27 -6.47 -7.30
N ILE A 85 3.17 -6.71 -8.01
CA ILE A 85 1.89 -6.02 -7.79
C ILE A 85 1.43 -6.24 -6.36
N THR A 86 1.34 -7.49 -5.91
CA THR A 86 0.85 -7.88 -4.59
C THR A 86 1.64 -7.20 -3.47
N TYR A 87 2.97 -7.24 -3.53
CA TYR A 87 3.81 -6.60 -2.51
C TYR A 87 3.79 -5.07 -2.58
N ALA A 88 3.62 -4.48 -3.76
CA ALA A 88 3.50 -3.03 -3.89
C ALA A 88 2.20 -2.52 -3.27
N ILE A 89 1.08 -3.21 -3.51
CA ILE A 89 -0.21 -2.89 -2.90
C ILE A 89 -0.17 -3.18 -1.38
N GLU A 90 0.50 -4.25 -0.95
CA GLU A 90 0.67 -4.56 0.48
C GLU A 90 1.45 -3.46 1.21
N SER A 91 2.52 -2.95 0.60
CA SER A 91 3.28 -1.81 1.12
C SER A 91 2.39 -0.60 1.35
N ALA A 92 1.54 -0.26 0.37
CA ALA A 92 0.60 0.85 0.49
C ALA A 92 -0.38 0.64 1.67
N ARG A 93 -0.97 -0.56 1.78
CA ARG A 93 -1.85 -0.93 2.90
C ARG A 93 -1.15 -0.77 4.25
N LYS A 94 0.05 -1.34 4.40
CA LYS A 94 0.84 -1.27 5.63
C LYS A 94 1.19 0.17 6.00
N ARG A 95 1.51 1.04 5.03
CA ARG A 95 1.81 2.47 5.29
C ARG A 95 0.60 3.23 5.80
N ILE A 96 -0.58 2.98 5.26
CA ILE A 96 -1.84 3.61 5.72
C ILE A 96 -2.12 3.16 7.17
N LEU A 97 -2.00 1.87 7.45
CA LEU A 97 -2.27 1.30 8.79
C LEU A 97 -1.22 1.71 9.84
N ALA A 98 0.03 1.95 9.45
CA ALA A 98 1.13 2.29 10.36
C ALA A 98 1.30 3.79 10.60
N MET A 99 0.41 4.62 10.06
CA MET A 99 0.52 6.08 10.15
C MET A 99 0.40 6.58 11.59
N MET A 100 1.22 7.58 11.94
CA MET A 100 1.24 8.21 13.27
C MET A 100 1.11 9.74 13.13
N PRO A 101 0.11 10.39 13.75
CA PRO A 101 -0.97 9.78 14.54
C PRO A 101 -1.87 8.87 13.69
N PRO A 102 -2.61 7.93 14.31
CA PRO A 102 -3.57 7.09 13.59
C PRO A 102 -4.55 7.93 12.80
N LEU A 103 -4.85 7.48 11.59
CA LEU A 103 -5.80 8.12 10.70
C LEU A 103 -7.23 7.81 11.15
N ASP A 104 -8.14 8.77 10.98
CA ASP A 104 -9.57 8.50 11.08
C ASP A 104 -10.11 7.80 9.81
N ASP A 105 -11.34 7.31 9.88
CA ASP A 105 -11.95 6.54 8.78
C ASP A 105 -12.07 7.35 7.48
N GLU A 106 -12.32 8.66 7.57
CA GLU A 106 -12.42 9.56 6.41
C GLU A 106 -11.05 9.74 5.74
N GLN A 107 -9.99 9.94 6.54
CA GLN A 107 -8.62 9.99 6.05
C GLN A 107 -8.21 8.67 5.41
N ILE A 108 -8.50 7.53 6.04
CA ILE A 108 -8.21 6.20 5.48
C ILE A 108 -8.93 6.03 4.14
N LEU A 109 -10.22 6.35 4.05
CA LEU A 109 -11.00 6.27 2.83
C LEU A 109 -10.40 7.15 1.72
N ARG A 110 -9.97 8.38 2.05
CA ARG A 110 -9.33 9.29 1.11
C ARG A 110 -8.02 8.75 0.56
N PHE A 111 -7.16 8.16 1.40
CA PHE A 111 -5.91 7.56 0.95
C PHE A 111 -6.14 6.28 0.12
N LYS A 112 -7.13 5.46 0.48
CA LYS A 112 -7.56 4.31 -0.33
C LYS A 112 -8.03 4.76 -1.72
N SER A 113 -8.90 5.76 -1.79
CA SER A 113 -9.40 6.31 -3.06
C SER A 113 -8.26 6.85 -3.93
N PHE A 114 -7.38 7.67 -3.33
CA PHE A 114 -6.22 8.20 -4.03
C PHE A 114 -5.32 7.08 -4.59
N PHE A 115 -4.96 6.10 -3.78
CA PHE A 115 -4.12 4.99 -4.22
C PHE A 115 -4.78 4.21 -5.37
N ASN A 116 -6.06 3.87 -5.21
CA ASN A 116 -6.85 3.20 -6.25
C ASN A 116 -6.84 4.00 -7.55
N GLU A 117 -7.02 5.31 -7.52
CA GLU A 117 -6.98 6.16 -8.72
C GLU A 117 -5.65 6.06 -9.48
N GLN A 118 -4.52 5.92 -8.78
CA GLN A 118 -3.19 5.82 -9.38
C GLN A 118 -2.90 4.45 -10.04
N LEU A 119 -3.67 3.41 -9.74
CA LEU A 119 -3.48 2.08 -10.34
C LEU A 119 -3.91 2.07 -11.82
N SER A 120 -3.21 1.27 -12.61
CA SER A 120 -3.51 1.01 -14.01
C SER A 120 -4.87 0.33 -14.19
N HIS A 121 -5.43 0.42 -15.40
CA HIS A 121 -6.71 -0.21 -15.69
C HIS A 121 -6.64 -1.73 -15.53
N GLU A 122 -5.53 -2.34 -15.93
CA GLU A 122 -5.28 -3.77 -15.88
C GLU A 122 -5.29 -4.28 -14.43
N ILE A 123 -4.59 -3.58 -13.52
CA ILE A 123 -4.62 -3.92 -12.09
C ILE A 123 -6.00 -3.72 -11.49
N LYS A 124 -6.68 -2.61 -11.81
CA LYS A 124 -8.04 -2.34 -11.32
C LYS A 124 -9.02 -3.42 -11.75
N THR A 125 -8.92 -3.89 -12.99
CA THR A 125 -9.79 -4.94 -13.54
C THR A 125 -9.53 -6.26 -12.84
N GLU A 126 -8.26 -6.64 -12.69
CA GLU A 126 -7.91 -7.89 -12.01
C GLU A 126 -8.33 -7.89 -10.53
N MET A 127 -8.09 -6.80 -9.81
CA MET A 127 -8.51 -6.68 -8.42
C MET A 127 -10.03 -6.80 -8.28
N LYS A 128 -10.81 -6.32 -9.26
CA LYS A 128 -12.27 -6.47 -9.29
C LYS A 128 -12.75 -7.86 -9.72
N ASP A 129 -11.90 -8.67 -10.32
CA ASP A 129 -12.29 -9.99 -10.81
C ASP A 129 -12.69 -10.90 -9.64
N MET A 130 -13.91 -11.43 -9.70
CA MET A 130 -14.49 -12.27 -8.65
C MET A 130 -14.03 -13.73 -8.75
N THR A 131 -13.26 -14.09 -9.78
CA THR A 131 -12.77 -15.46 -9.99
C THR A 131 -11.61 -15.83 -9.07
N GLY A 132 -11.00 -14.86 -8.39
CA GLY A 132 -9.97 -15.06 -7.39
C GLY A 132 -8.66 -14.33 -7.73
N PRO A 133 -7.55 -14.67 -7.07
CA PRO A 133 -6.22 -14.15 -7.40
C PRO A 133 -5.77 -14.57 -8.81
N PRO A 134 -4.82 -13.84 -9.42
CA PRO A 134 -4.38 -14.13 -10.78
C PRO A 134 -3.81 -15.55 -10.94
N ASP A 135 -4.19 -16.24 -12.03
CA ASP A 135 -3.75 -17.60 -12.36
C ASP A 135 -2.24 -17.79 -12.29
N ALA A 136 -1.47 -16.73 -12.59
CA ALA A 136 -0.03 -16.73 -12.54
C ALA A 136 0.56 -17.14 -11.18
N LEU A 137 -0.18 -16.92 -10.08
CA LEU A 137 0.22 -17.34 -8.73
C LEU A 137 0.22 -18.87 -8.58
N TYR A 138 -0.64 -19.58 -9.33
CA TYR A 138 -0.74 -21.04 -9.29
C TYR A 138 0.17 -21.74 -10.31
N LYS A 139 0.73 -21.00 -11.28
CA LYS A 139 1.63 -21.53 -12.31
C LYS A 139 3.08 -21.74 -11.83
N SER A 140 3.40 -21.35 -10.59
CA SER A 140 4.70 -21.57 -9.93
C SER A 140 4.89 -23.06 -9.62
N GLY A 141 5.46 -23.80 -10.57
CA GLY A 141 5.73 -25.24 -10.42
C GLY A 141 6.74 -25.61 -9.32
N GLU A 142 7.44 -24.63 -8.72
CA GLU A 142 8.53 -24.88 -7.77
C GLU A 142 8.32 -24.29 -6.36
N ASN A 143 7.49 -23.25 -6.17
CA ASN A 143 7.31 -22.58 -4.86
C ASN A 143 5.83 -22.44 -4.45
N TRP A 144 5.15 -23.56 -4.22
CA TRP A 144 3.74 -23.57 -3.80
C TRP A 144 3.45 -22.82 -2.47
N ARG A 145 4.44 -22.76 -1.56
CA ARG A 145 4.31 -22.01 -0.30
C ARG A 145 4.25 -20.50 -0.54
N ASP A 146 5.19 -19.97 -1.33
CA ASP A 146 5.23 -18.56 -1.69
C ASP A 146 3.96 -18.15 -2.46
N SER A 147 3.42 -19.05 -3.28
CA SER A 147 2.13 -18.85 -3.95
C SER A 147 0.97 -18.70 -2.97
N SER A 148 0.90 -19.54 -1.93
CA SER A 148 -0.17 -19.46 -0.92
C SER A 148 -0.11 -18.17 -0.11
N ASP A 149 1.10 -17.74 0.27
CA ASP A 149 1.28 -16.48 1.01
C ASP A 149 0.90 -15.28 0.14
N LEU A 150 1.31 -15.27 -1.13
CA LEU A 150 0.93 -14.22 -2.08
C LEU A 150 -0.57 -14.16 -2.35
N VAL A 151 -1.25 -15.31 -2.41
CA VAL A 151 -2.71 -15.38 -2.51
C VAL A 151 -3.36 -14.69 -1.31
N ASN A 152 -2.97 -15.05 -0.09
CA ASN A 152 -3.51 -14.46 1.12
C ASN A 152 -3.27 -12.93 1.16
N ILE A 153 -2.05 -12.49 0.80
CA ILE A 153 -1.72 -11.05 0.76
C ILE A 153 -2.57 -10.33 -0.31
N PHE A 154 -2.78 -10.96 -1.47
CA PHE A 154 -3.59 -10.39 -2.53
C PHE A 154 -5.04 -10.20 -2.09
N GLU A 155 -5.62 -11.20 -1.43
CA GLU A 155 -6.98 -11.13 -0.87
C GLU A 155 -7.09 -10.07 0.24
N GLU A 156 -6.16 -10.02 1.18
CA GLU A 156 -6.13 -8.96 2.21
C GLU A 156 -6.07 -7.55 1.60
N ASN A 157 -5.31 -7.40 0.52
CA ASN A 157 -5.21 -6.14 -0.21
C ASN A 157 -6.52 -5.82 -0.93
N LYS A 158 -7.16 -6.82 -1.53
CA LYS A 158 -8.45 -6.68 -2.21
C LYS A 158 -9.53 -6.19 -1.27
N ASP A 159 -9.67 -6.83 -0.11
CA ASP A 159 -10.59 -6.43 0.95
C ASP A 159 -10.28 -5.01 1.44
N PHE A 160 -9.02 -4.74 1.81
CA PHE A 160 -8.64 -3.44 2.35
C PHE A 160 -8.93 -2.29 1.39
N PHE A 161 -8.62 -2.43 0.09
CA PHE A 161 -8.85 -1.38 -0.90
C PHE A 161 -10.28 -1.34 -1.47
N GLY A 162 -11.19 -2.17 -0.95
CA GLY A 162 -12.61 -2.13 -1.28
C GLY A 162 -12.95 -2.72 -2.64
N TYR A 163 -12.19 -3.72 -3.07
CA TYR A 163 -12.42 -4.43 -4.34
C TYR A 163 -13.29 -5.68 -4.20
N ASP A 164 -13.54 -6.15 -2.96
CA ASP A 164 -14.28 -7.40 -2.71
C ASP A 164 -15.80 -7.29 -2.80
N TYR A 165 -16.39 -6.08 -2.85
CA TYR A 165 -17.84 -5.95 -2.91
C TYR A 165 -18.30 -4.73 -3.71
N VAL A 166 -19.27 -4.96 -4.60
CA VAL A 166 -20.35 -3.98 -4.81
C VAL A 166 -21.04 -3.90 -3.46
N ARG A 167 -20.95 -2.76 -2.78
CA ARG A 167 -21.70 -2.58 -1.53
C ARG A 167 -23.17 -2.48 -1.91
N ASP A 168 -24.09 -2.92 -1.06
CA ASP A 168 -25.53 -2.72 -1.32
C ASP A 168 -25.86 -1.23 -1.56
N SER A 169 -25.05 -0.31 -1.04
CA SER A 169 -25.12 1.14 -1.31
C SER A 169 -24.81 1.55 -2.76
N ASP A 170 -24.20 0.68 -3.55
CA ASP A 170 -23.91 0.88 -4.97
C ASP A 170 -25.04 0.28 -5.86
N LEU A 171 -26.03 -0.39 -5.23
CA LEU A 171 -27.23 -0.97 -5.86
C LEU A 171 -28.51 -0.17 -5.53
N GLU A 172 -28.41 0.88 -4.74
CA GLU A 172 -29.50 1.84 -4.53
C GLU A 172 -29.41 2.95 -5.60
N ASP A 173 -30.39 2.95 -6.51
CA ASP A 173 -30.60 3.88 -7.65
C ASP A 173 -30.55 5.38 -7.28
#